data_AF-A0AAE2Y8D2-F1
#
_entry.id   AF-A0AAE2Y8D2-F1
#
_cell.length_a   1.000
_cell.length_b   1.000
_cell.length_c   1.000
_cell.angle_alpha   90.00
_cell.angle_beta   90.00
_cell.angle_gamma   90.00
#
_symmetry.space_group_name_H-M   'P 1'
#
loop_
_entity.id
_entity.type
_entity.pdbx_description
1 polymer ?
#
loop_
_entity_poly.entity_id
_entity_poly.type
_entity_poly.pdbx_seq_one_letter_code
_entity_poly.pdbx_strand_id
1 'polypeptide(L)'
;MPGNPRVVKAQIETLKSDPLVLSSYVRLIIKYALDYVSRNFGVNGTAETLDELEELLLKIAEEHPAEEAVAYGIYKSESMLTGAVGAIARRFGKEAPKKLVHTLGVMETLKDSQSLYDCLSRYKACLVEIGFLKEQDITLEDSAGEVYVRLHGHCTYVNVCTQLHQEGVYNVFGSVPCGRLLAFAGIAEAALRKFYDVKLTKYDPPNCEGKIFEVS
;
A
#
# COMPACT_ATOMS: atom_id res chain seq x y z
N MET A 1 2.25 8.96 14.82
CA MET A 1 3.50 8.26 14.47
C MET A 1 4.04 8.96 13.24
N PRO A 2 5.34 9.31 13.21
CA PRO A 2 5.98 9.81 11.99
C PRO A 2 5.77 8.84 10.83
N GLY A 3 5.72 9.38 9.62
CA GLY A 3 5.66 8.59 8.40
C GLY A 3 7.02 8.07 7.98
N ASN A 4 7.05 7.36 6.86
CA ASN A 4 8.31 6.91 6.25
C ASN A 4 8.58 7.68 4.95
N PRO A 5 9.52 8.65 4.95
CA PRO A 5 9.85 9.42 3.76
C PRO A 5 10.23 8.56 2.55
N ARG A 6 10.85 7.39 2.77
CA ARG A 6 11.22 6.48 1.68
C ARG A 6 9.99 5.82 1.05
N VAL A 7 8.95 5.55 1.84
CA VAL A 7 7.67 5.04 1.33
C VAL A 7 6.99 6.12 0.48
N VAL A 8 6.93 7.36 0.97
CA VAL A 8 6.38 8.50 0.21
C VAL A 8 7.08 8.65 -1.14
N LYS A 9 8.42 8.65 -1.16
CA LYS A 9 9.19 8.73 -2.41
C LYS A 9 8.87 7.58 -3.35
N ALA A 10 8.94 6.34 -2.88
CA ALA A 10 8.67 5.16 -3.70
C ALA A 10 7.25 5.16 -4.29
N GLN A 11 6.27 5.66 -3.52
CA GLN A 11 4.91 5.86 -3.97
C GLN A 11 4.84 6.93 -5.07
N ILE A 12 5.35 8.14 -4.84
CA ILE A 12 5.31 9.22 -5.85
C ILE A 12 6.09 8.84 -7.12
N GLU A 13 7.27 8.23 -7.00
CA GLU A 13 8.03 7.72 -8.15
C GLU A 13 7.27 6.65 -8.94
N THR A 14 6.47 5.83 -8.27
CA THR A 14 5.59 4.87 -8.95
C THR A 14 4.54 5.58 -9.78
N LEU A 15 3.88 6.61 -9.23
CA LEU A 15 2.91 7.42 -9.97
C LEU A 15 3.54 8.13 -11.17
N LYS A 16 4.71 8.74 -11.00
CA LYS A 16 5.44 9.45 -12.07
C LYS A 16 5.79 8.53 -13.24
N SER A 17 6.00 7.23 -12.98
CA SER A 17 6.40 6.25 -14.00
C SER A 17 5.26 5.41 -14.57
N ASP A 18 4.05 5.47 -14.00
CA ASP A 18 2.96 4.59 -14.42
C ASP A 18 2.27 5.12 -15.68
N PRO A 19 2.30 4.38 -16.80
CA PRO A 19 1.71 4.84 -18.07
C PRO A 19 0.18 4.98 -18.02
N LEU A 20 -0.49 4.40 -17.02
CA LEU A 20 -1.94 4.50 -16.86
C LEU A 20 -2.37 5.76 -16.09
N VAL A 21 -1.43 6.46 -15.45
CA VAL A 21 -1.71 7.67 -14.67
C VAL A 21 -1.68 8.88 -15.59
N LEU A 22 -2.85 9.19 -16.17
CA LEU A 22 -3.04 10.37 -17.02
C LEU A 22 -3.03 11.67 -16.21
N SER A 23 -2.83 12.81 -16.87
CA SER A 23 -2.78 14.13 -16.21
C SER A 23 -4.06 14.48 -15.43
N SER A 24 -5.24 14.07 -15.90
CA SER A 24 -6.50 14.22 -15.18
C SER A 24 -6.52 13.41 -13.89
N TYR A 25 -5.89 12.24 -13.90
CA TYR A 25 -5.76 11.34 -12.75
C TYR A 25 -4.83 11.95 -11.70
N VAL A 26 -3.68 12.48 -12.14
CA VAL A 26 -2.71 13.17 -11.26
C VAL A 26 -3.37 14.30 -10.47
N ARG A 27 -4.15 15.16 -11.14
CA ARG A 27 -4.86 16.27 -10.46
C ARG A 27 -5.81 15.78 -9.36
N LEU A 28 -6.52 14.68 -9.60
CA LEU A 28 -7.40 14.09 -8.59
C LEU A 28 -6.63 13.43 -7.45
N ILE A 29 -5.53 12.74 -7.73
CA ILE A 29 -4.65 12.20 -6.69
C ILE A 29 -4.17 13.32 -5.78
N ILE A 30 -3.61 14.39 -6.36
CA ILE A 30 -3.10 15.53 -5.59
C ILE A 30 -4.21 16.15 -4.76
N LYS A 31 -5.38 16.42 -5.36
CA LYS A 31 -6.53 16.97 -4.66
C LYS A 31 -6.93 16.12 -3.45
N TYR A 32 -7.11 14.81 -3.63
CA TYR A 32 -7.57 13.93 -2.55
C TYR A 32 -6.49 13.63 -1.51
N ALA A 33 -5.20 13.64 -1.89
CA ALA A 33 -4.09 13.56 -0.95
C ALA A 33 -4.05 14.80 -0.05
N LEU A 34 -4.16 16.01 -0.61
CA LEU A 34 -4.19 17.27 0.16
C LEU A 34 -5.42 17.36 1.06
N ASP A 35 -6.58 16.91 0.57
CA ASP A 35 -7.81 16.82 1.35
C ASP A 35 -7.66 15.86 2.55
N TYR A 36 -7.02 14.70 2.35
CA TYR A 36 -6.70 13.77 3.43
C TYR A 36 -5.78 14.41 4.48
N VAL A 37 -4.70 15.08 4.02
CA VAL A 37 -3.73 15.76 4.89
C VAL A 37 -4.42 16.84 5.73
N SER A 38 -5.26 17.68 5.11
CA SER A 38 -5.97 18.75 5.82
C SER A 38 -6.91 18.19 6.89
N ARG A 39 -7.69 17.16 6.56
CA ARG A 39 -8.67 16.56 7.49
C ARG A 39 -8.03 15.77 8.63
N ASN A 40 -7.02 14.95 8.33
CA ASN A 40 -6.49 13.99 9.28
C ASN A 40 -5.26 14.51 10.04
N PHE A 41 -4.49 15.42 9.44
CA PHE A 41 -3.27 15.97 10.05
C PHE A 41 -3.42 17.45 10.42
N GLY A 42 -4.49 18.13 10.00
CA GLY A 42 -4.69 19.56 10.28
C GLY A 42 -3.70 20.47 9.54
N VAL A 43 -2.97 19.93 8.57
CA VAL A 43 -1.97 20.66 7.79
C VAL A 43 -2.60 21.14 6.49
N ASN A 44 -2.52 22.45 6.23
CA ASN A 44 -2.95 23.01 4.96
C ASN A 44 -1.74 23.21 4.05
N GLY A 45 -1.87 22.80 2.80
CA GLY A 45 -0.83 22.94 1.79
C GLY A 45 -1.42 22.94 0.39
N THR A 46 -0.61 23.36 -0.57
CA THR A 46 -0.97 23.40 -1.98
C THR A 46 0.09 22.67 -2.79
N ALA A 47 -0.35 21.94 -3.79
CA ALA A 47 0.51 21.32 -4.79
C ALA A 47 -0.29 21.25 -6.10
N GLU A 48 0.37 21.53 -7.21
CA GLU A 48 -0.16 21.41 -8.57
C GLU A 48 0.51 20.25 -9.34
N THR A 49 1.69 19.83 -8.89
CA THR A 49 2.48 18.75 -9.48
C THR A 49 2.76 17.63 -8.47
N LEU A 50 3.14 16.45 -8.97
CA LEU A 50 3.58 15.34 -8.10
C LEU A 50 4.90 15.67 -7.38
N ASP A 51 5.76 16.50 -7.96
CA ASP A 51 7.00 16.96 -7.32
C ASP A 51 6.70 17.85 -6.12
N GLU A 52 5.81 18.83 -6.28
CA GLU A 52 5.36 19.68 -5.18
C GLU A 52 4.64 18.89 -4.09
N LEU A 53 3.81 17.91 -4.48
CA LEU A 53 3.16 17.02 -3.53
C LEU A 53 4.20 16.20 -2.75
N GLU A 54 5.23 15.66 -3.42
CA GLU A 54 6.31 14.93 -2.78
C GLU A 54 7.03 15.79 -1.75
N GLU A 55 7.48 16.99 -2.13
CA GLU A 55 8.18 17.91 -1.23
C GLU A 55 7.35 18.26 0.00
N LEU A 56 6.04 18.48 -0.17
CA LEU A 56 5.12 18.74 0.92
C LEU A 56 4.98 17.52 1.85
N LEU A 57 4.70 16.35 1.27
CA LEU A 57 4.49 15.13 2.04
C LEU A 57 5.76 14.66 2.76
N LEU A 58 6.95 14.93 2.22
CA LEU A 58 8.21 14.64 2.90
C LEU A 58 8.40 15.47 4.16
N LYS A 59 8.00 16.74 4.17
CA LYS A 59 7.99 17.58 5.39
C LYS A 59 6.97 17.07 6.41
N ILE A 60 5.78 16.71 5.93
CA ILE A 60 4.71 16.17 6.79
C ILE A 60 5.11 14.82 7.41
N ALA A 61 5.89 14.01 6.68
CA ALA A 61 6.35 12.70 7.14
C ALA A 61 7.18 12.75 8.44
N GLU A 62 7.77 13.90 8.78
CA GLU A 62 8.53 14.09 10.02
C GLU A 62 7.63 13.93 11.27
N GLU A 63 6.34 14.26 11.17
CA GLU A 63 5.41 14.28 12.30
C GLU A 63 4.20 13.34 12.10
N HIS A 64 3.83 13.05 10.85
CA HIS A 64 2.60 12.34 10.48
C HIS A 64 2.84 11.22 9.46
N PRO A 65 1.96 10.21 9.38
CA PRO A 65 2.08 9.11 8.41
C PRO A 65 1.70 9.54 6.99
N ALA A 66 2.52 10.39 6.36
CA ALA A 66 2.23 11.03 5.08
C ALA A 66 1.99 10.04 3.91
N GLU A 67 2.54 8.81 3.99
CA GLU A 67 2.26 7.74 3.01
C GLU A 67 0.77 7.35 2.93
N GLU A 68 -0.01 7.61 3.99
CA GLU A 68 -1.46 7.42 4.00
C GLU A 68 -2.15 8.35 3.00
N ALA A 69 -1.67 9.59 2.87
CA ALA A 69 -2.26 10.59 1.98
C ALA A 69 -2.13 10.18 0.51
N VAL A 70 -0.98 9.62 0.11
CA VAL A 70 -0.78 9.14 -1.26
C VAL A 70 -1.71 7.97 -1.56
N ALA A 71 -1.77 6.98 -0.64
CA ALA A 71 -2.63 5.82 -0.79
C ALA A 71 -4.11 6.22 -0.90
N TYR A 72 -4.58 7.09 0.01
CA TYR A 72 -5.94 7.62 -0.04
C TYR A 72 -6.21 8.37 -1.35
N GLY A 73 -5.29 9.25 -1.77
CA GLY A 73 -5.41 10.02 -3.00
C GLY A 73 -5.67 9.13 -4.23
N ILE A 74 -4.95 8.02 -4.33
CA ILE A 74 -5.06 7.05 -5.43
C ILE A 74 -6.36 6.26 -5.36
N TYR A 75 -6.71 5.71 -4.20
CA TYR A 75 -7.94 4.94 -4.05
C TYR A 75 -9.17 5.81 -4.31
N LYS A 76 -9.18 7.03 -3.76
CA LYS A 76 -10.28 7.97 -3.97
C LYS A 76 -10.34 8.47 -5.41
N SER A 77 -9.20 8.81 -6.03
CA SER A 77 -9.20 9.26 -7.43
C SER A 77 -9.72 8.18 -8.37
N GLU A 78 -9.34 6.91 -8.18
CA GLU A 78 -9.82 5.83 -9.02
C GLU A 78 -11.33 5.67 -8.90
N SER A 79 -11.82 5.53 -7.67
CA SER A 79 -13.24 5.32 -7.39
C SER A 79 -14.10 6.45 -7.95
N MET A 80 -13.62 7.69 -7.91
CA MET A 80 -14.34 8.84 -8.45
C MET A 80 -14.40 8.85 -9.98
N LEU A 81 -13.44 8.23 -10.67
CA LEU A 81 -13.40 8.18 -12.13
C LEU A 81 -14.10 6.94 -12.70
N THR A 82 -14.01 5.81 -12.01
CA THR A 82 -14.45 4.51 -12.54
C THR A 82 -15.63 3.90 -11.76
N GLY A 83 -16.02 4.52 -10.65
CA GLY A 83 -17.05 4.02 -9.74
C GLY A 83 -16.56 2.99 -8.71
N ALA A 84 -15.32 2.50 -8.83
CA ALA A 84 -14.73 1.53 -7.90
C ALA A 84 -13.19 1.61 -7.90
N VAL A 85 -12.57 1.12 -6.83
CA VAL A 85 -11.11 0.93 -6.80
C VAL A 85 -10.72 -0.26 -7.68
N GLY A 86 -9.74 -0.08 -8.56
CA GLY A 86 -9.50 -0.96 -9.69
C GLY A 86 -8.02 -1.22 -9.98
N ALA A 87 -7.68 -1.19 -11.27
CA ALA A 87 -6.38 -1.62 -11.77
C ALA A 87 -5.24 -0.68 -11.36
N ILE A 88 -5.46 0.63 -11.32
CA ILE A 88 -4.41 1.61 -11.03
C ILE A 88 -3.99 1.49 -9.57
N ALA A 89 -4.95 1.49 -8.65
CA ALA A 89 -4.69 1.29 -7.23
C ALA A 89 -4.02 -0.05 -6.93
N ARG A 90 -4.47 -1.14 -7.59
CA ARG A 90 -3.89 -2.47 -7.42
C ARG A 90 -2.46 -2.54 -7.93
N ARG A 91 -2.19 -1.97 -9.11
CA ARG A 91 -0.83 -1.88 -9.67
C ARG A 91 0.06 -1.06 -8.76
N PHE A 92 -0.37 0.13 -8.38
CA PHE A 92 0.39 1.00 -7.49
C PHE A 92 0.73 0.33 -6.16
N GLY A 93 -0.26 -0.30 -5.52
CA GLY A 93 -0.08 -0.98 -4.23
C GLY A 93 0.92 -2.14 -4.30
N LYS A 94 1.18 -2.68 -5.49
CA LYS A 94 2.19 -3.72 -5.74
C LYS A 94 3.54 -3.15 -6.18
N GLU A 95 3.55 -2.15 -7.06
CA GLU A 95 4.77 -1.61 -7.66
C GLU A 95 5.59 -0.72 -6.70
N ALA A 96 4.93 0.12 -5.89
CA ALA A 96 5.66 0.99 -4.97
C ALA A 96 6.50 0.21 -3.94
N PRO A 97 5.97 -0.88 -3.32
CA PRO A 97 6.76 -1.75 -2.48
C PRO A 97 7.93 -2.42 -3.20
N LYS A 98 7.75 -2.87 -4.45
CA LYS A 98 8.83 -3.46 -5.27
C LYS A 98 9.99 -2.48 -5.46
N LYS A 99 9.70 -1.23 -5.82
CA LYS A 99 10.72 -0.17 -5.95
C LYS A 99 11.44 0.07 -4.63
N LEU A 100 10.69 0.19 -3.54
CA LEU A 100 11.24 0.43 -2.21
C LEU A 100 12.22 -0.67 -1.79
N VAL A 101 11.82 -1.94 -1.86
CA VAL A 101 12.68 -3.05 -1.41
C VAL A 101 13.90 -3.26 -2.32
N HIS A 102 13.79 -2.91 -3.61
CA HIS A 102 14.92 -2.94 -4.53
C HIS A 102 15.96 -1.87 -4.13
N THR A 103 15.52 -0.64 -3.90
CA THR A 103 16.39 0.47 -3.45
C THR A 103 17.02 0.20 -2.08
N LEU A 104 16.32 -0.53 -1.20
CA LEU A 104 16.84 -0.91 0.11
C LEU A 104 17.74 -2.17 0.09
N GLY A 105 17.91 -2.83 -1.06
CA GLY A 105 18.69 -4.07 -1.17
C GLY A 105 18.04 -5.30 -0.52
N VAL A 106 16.81 -5.18 -0.01
CA VAL A 106 16.08 -6.27 0.65
C VAL A 106 15.77 -7.40 -0.33
N MET A 107 15.62 -7.09 -1.62
CA MET A 107 15.28 -8.10 -2.63
C MET A 107 16.28 -9.24 -2.71
N GLU A 108 17.57 -9.00 -2.45
CA GLU A 108 18.60 -10.06 -2.44
C GLU A 108 18.30 -11.16 -1.41
N THR A 109 17.70 -10.80 -0.27
CA THR A 109 17.32 -11.76 0.78
C THR A 109 16.14 -12.65 0.40
N LEU A 110 15.36 -12.24 -0.61
CA LEU A 110 14.12 -12.89 -1.02
C LEU A 110 14.26 -13.74 -2.29
N LYS A 111 15.34 -13.57 -3.07
CA LYS A 111 15.54 -14.23 -4.38
C LYS A 111 15.48 -15.76 -4.31
N ASP A 112 15.95 -16.35 -3.22
CA ASP A 112 15.99 -17.82 -3.04
C ASP A 112 14.75 -18.38 -2.34
N SER A 113 13.66 -17.61 -2.29
CA SER A 113 12.42 -18.06 -1.67
C SER A 113 11.82 -19.23 -2.45
N GLN A 114 11.48 -20.32 -1.75
CA GLN A 114 11.02 -21.56 -2.39
C GLN A 114 9.50 -21.59 -2.63
N SER A 115 8.76 -20.80 -1.87
CA SER A 115 7.30 -20.74 -1.93
C SER A 115 6.79 -19.35 -1.58
N LEU A 116 5.49 -19.11 -1.81
CA LEU A 116 4.83 -17.88 -1.38
C LEU A 116 4.96 -17.69 0.14
N TYR A 117 4.72 -18.73 0.93
CA TYR A 117 4.84 -18.67 2.39
C TYR A 117 6.27 -18.33 2.84
N ASP A 118 7.29 -18.97 2.26
CA ASP A 118 8.69 -18.70 2.57
C ASP A 118 9.05 -17.24 2.23
N CYS A 119 8.66 -16.77 1.03
CA CYS A 119 8.90 -15.40 0.60
C CYS A 119 8.28 -14.37 1.55
N LEU A 120 7.00 -14.54 1.90
CA LEU A 120 6.29 -13.60 2.78
C LEU A 120 6.81 -13.66 4.22
N SER A 121 7.23 -14.84 4.69
CA SER A 121 7.83 -15.01 6.02
C SER A 121 9.18 -14.31 6.12
N ARG A 122 10.05 -14.47 5.11
CA ARG A 122 11.33 -13.75 5.05
C ARG A 122 11.12 -12.24 4.96
N TYR A 123 10.18 -11.79 4.12
CA TYR A 123 9.87 -10.37 4.02
C TYR A 123 9.35 -9.80 5.35
N LYS A 124 8.44 -10.52 6.04
CA LYS A 124 8.00 -10.16 7.40
C LYS A 124 9.21 -10.04 8.35
N ALA A 125 10.11 -11.02 8.35
CA ALA A 125 11.31 -11.00 9.20
C ALA A 125 12.18 -9.76 8.92
N CYS A 126 12.39 -9.39 7.65
CA CYS A 126 13.09 -8.16 7.29
C CYS A 126 12.39 -6.91 7.83
N LEU A 127 11.06 -6.83 7.74
CA LEU A 127 10.29 -5.69 8.27
C LEU A 127 10.38 -5.59 9.79
N VAL A 128 10.47 -6.73 10.49
CA VAL A 128 10.65 -6.78 11.94
C VAL A 128 12.07 -6.36 12.33
N GLU A 129 13.07 -6.87 11.63
CA GLU A 129 14.48 -6.56 11.88
C GLU A 129 14.79 -5.06 11.76
N ILE A 130 14.20 -4.38 10.75
CA ILE A 130 14.36 -2.93 10.58
C ILE A 130 13.44 -2.09 11.47
N GLY A 131 12.66 -2.74 12.36
CA GLY A 131 11.74 -2.07 13.29
C GLY A 131 10.49 -1.44 12.63
N PHE A 132 10.16 -1.83 11.39
CA PHE A 132 8.96 -1.32 10.70
C PHE A 132 7.68 -2.01 11.18
N LEU A 133 7.78 -3.25 11.67
CA LEU A 133 6.69 -4.02 12.25
C LEU A 133 7.19 -4.72 13.52
N LYS A 134 6.26 -5.10 14.41
CA LYS A 134 6.54 -6.05 15.48
C LYS A 134 6.20 -7.46 15.02
N GLU A 135 6.85 -8.47 15.62
CA GLU A 135 6.65 -9.88 15.25
C GLU A 135 5.19 -10.32 15.35
N GLN A 136 4.46 -9.80 16.34
CA GLN A 136 3.05 -10.10 16.55
C GLN A 136 2.08 -9.37 15.60
N ASP A 137 2.52 -8.34 14.86
CA ASP A 137 1.61 -7.51 14.06
C ASP A 137 1.08 -8.24 12.83
N ILE A 138 1.74 -9.32 12.39
CA ILE A 138 1.33 -10.12 11.24
C ILE A 138 1.52 -11.61 11.54
N THR A 139 0.47 -12.40 11.40
CA THR A 139 0.54 -13.86 11.40
C THR A 139 0.34 -14.37 9.97
N LEU A 140 1.21 -15.28 9.53
CA LEU A 140 1.13 -15.94 8.23
C LEU A 140 0.77 -17.42 8.44
N GLU A 141 -0.11 -17.95 7.61
CA GLU A 141 -0.51 -19.36 7.62
C GLU A 141 -0.54 -19.89 6.18
N ASP A 142 0.19 -20.98 5.93
CA ASP A 142 0.22 -21.65 4.62
C ASP A 142 -0.97 -22.59 4.48
N SER A 143 -1.70 -22.49 3.36
CA SER A 143 -2.85 -23.33 3.07
C SER A 143 -2.95 -23.58 1.57
N ALA A 144 -2.44 -24.74 1.13
CA ALA A 144 -2.66 -25.31 -0.20
C ALA A 144 -2.36 -24.33 -1.37
N GLY A 145 -1.22 -23.63 -1.32
CA GLY A 145 -0.80 -22.68 -2.36
C GLY A 145 -1.35 -21.26 -2.18
N GLU A 146 -2.10 -21.01 -1.11
CA GLU A 146 -2.49 -19.69 -0.64
C GLU A 146 -1.80 -19.39 0.70
N VAL A 147 -1.55 -18.12 0.98
CA VAL A 147 -1.08 -17.68 2.29
C VAL A 147 -2.11 -16.76 2.92
N TYR A 148 -2.63 -17.16 4.07
CA TYR A 148 -3.48 -16.33 4.90
C TYR A 148 -2.60 -15.35 5.69
N VAL A 149 -3.00 -14.09 5.68
CA VAL A 149 -2.34 -12.98 6.34
C VAL A 149 -3.33 -12.40 7.34
N ARG A 150 -3.06 -12.60 8.63
CA ARG A 150 -3.81 -11.98 9.72
C ARG A 150 -3.02 -10.79 10.23
N LEU A 151 -3.63 -9.61 10.17
CA LEU A 151 -3.07 -8.38 10.72
C LEU A 151 -3.52 -8.28 12.18
N HIS A 152 -2.61 -7.83 13.04
CA HIS A 152 -2.87 -7.62 14.45
C HIS A 152 -2.26 -6.28 14.87
N GLY A 153 -2.89 -5.59 15.81
CA GLY A 153 -2.27 -4.42 16.43
C GLY A 153 -2.13 -3.23 15.48
N HIS A 154 -0.91 -2.83 15.11
CA HIS A 154 -0.70 -1.58 14.38
C HIS A 154 -0.66 -1.78 12.85
N CYS A 155 -1.67 -1.24 12.15
CA CYS A 155 -1.64 -1.11 10.69
C CYS A 155 -1.46 0.35 10.27
N THR A 156 -0.38 0.66 9.55
CA THR A 156 -0.07 1.99 8.98
C THR A 156 -1.14 2.56 8.04
N TYR A 157 -2.09 1.75 7.58
CA TYR A 157 -3.15 2.21 6.65
C TYR A 157 -4.55 2.14 7.27
N VAL A 158 -4.65 2.02 8.60
CA VAL A 158 -5.93 1.85 9.31
C VAL A 158 -6.86 3.05 9.09
N ASN A 159 -6.32 4.27 9.10
CA ASN A 159 -7.12 5.48 8.92
C ASN A 159 -7.64 5.57 7.49
N VAL A 160 -6.77 5.32 6.50
CA VAL A 160 -7.12 5.30 5.08
C VAL A 160 -8.24 4.30 4.81
N CYS A 161 -8.09 3.04 5.24
CA CYS A 161 -9.09 2.02 4.93
C CYS A 161 -10.40 2.24 5.69
N THR A 162 -10.35 2.81 6.89
CA THR A 162 -11.56 3.17 7.67
C THR A 162 -12.31 4.31 6.99
N GLN A 163 -11.59 5.35 6.55
CA GLN A 163 -12.20 6.49 5.87
C GLN A 163 -12.81 6.08 4.51
N LEU A 164 -12.09 5.29 3.70
CA LEU A 164 -12.62 4.78 2.43
C LEU A 164 -13.89 3.95 2.64
N HIS A 165 -13.94 3.13 3.69
CA HIS A 165 -15.14 2.37 4.04
C HIS A 165 -16.33 3.27 4.37
N GLN A 166 -16.13 4.27 5.23
CA GLN A 166 -17.15 5.24 5.62
C GLN A 166 -17.67 6.03 4.41
N GLU A 167 -16.80 6.32 3.44
CA GLU A 167 -17.13 7.04 2.22
C GLU A 167 -17.71 6.14 1.10
N GLY A 168 -17.89 4.85 1.35
CA GLY A 168 -18.43 3.91 0.36
C GLY A 168 -17.48 3.61 -0.80
N VAL A 169 -16.17 3.78 -0.61
CA VAL A 169 -15.14 3.52 -1.61
C VAL A 169 -14.67 2.07 -1.53
N TYR A 170 -15.15 1.26 -2.46
CA TYR A 170 -14.89 -0.18 -2.53
C TYR A 170 -14.20 -0.57 -3.84
N ASN A 171 -13.55 -1.72 -3.85
CA ASN A 171 -13.09 -2.36 -5.08
C ASN A 171 -14.27 -3.02 -5.82
N VAL A 172 -13.99 -3.54 -7.02
CA VAL A 172 -14.99 -4.22 -7.87
C VAL A 172 -15.68 -5.44 -7.23
N PHE A 173 -15.13 -5.97 -6.14
CA PHE A 173 -15.69 -7.09 -5.37
C PHE A 173 -16.44 -6.65 -4.11
N GLY A 174 -16.62 -5.34 -3.89
CA GLY A 174 -17.29 -4.80 -2.71
C GLY A 174 -16.44 -4.80 -1.44
N SER A 175 -15.13 -5.07 -1.53
CA SER A 175 -14.20 -4.99 -0.40
C SER A 175 -13.43 -3.68 -0.40
N VAL A 176 -13.05 -3.21 0.79
CA VAL A 176 -12.13 -2.07 0.93
C VAL A 176 -10.73 -2.49 0.47
N PRO A 177 -10.02 -1.69 -0.35
CA PRO A 177 -8.65 -2.02 -0.76
C PRO A 177 -7.69 -2.07 0.44
N CYS A 178 -6.82 -3.07 0.47
CA CYS A 178 -5.83 -3.22 1.54
C CYS A 178 -4.42 -3.02 1.00
N GLY A 179 -3.83 -1.84 1.29
CA GLY A 179 -2.46 -1.52 0.88
C GLY A 179 -1.40 -2.50 1.41
N ARG A 180 -1.60 -3.05 2.63
CA ARG A 180 -0.68 -4.04 3.22
C ARG A 180 -0.66 -5.36 2.44
N LEU A 181 -1.83 -5.91 2.11
CA LEU A 181 -1.92 -7.14 1.34
C LEU A 181 -1.36 -6.95 -0.07
N LEU A 182 -1.69 -5.82 -0.71
CA LEU A 182 -1.14 -5.48 -2.02
C LEU A 182 0.39 -5.38 -2.00
N ALA A 183 0.96 -4.81 -0.93
CA ALA A 183 2.40 -4.74 -0.76
C ALA A 183 3.04 -6.13 -0.64
N PHE A 184 2.51 -7.00 0.22
CA PHE A 184 2.99 -8.37 0.36
C PHE A 184 2.90 -9.13 -0.97
N ALA A 185 1.78 -9.01 -1.68
CA ALA A 185 1.63 -9.61 -3.01
C ALA A 185 2.66 -9.06 -4.00
N GLY A 186 2.86 -7.75 -4.06
CA GLY A 186 3.87 -7.12 -4.92
C GLY A 186 5.29 -7.62 -4.64
N ILE A 187 5.66 -7.79 -3.38
CA ILE A 187 6.97 -8.36 -3.02
C ILE A 187 7.10 -9.80 -3.51
N ALA A 188 6.08 -10.63 -3.28
CA ALA A 188 6.07 -12.00 -3.77
C ALA A 188 6.17 -12.09 -5.29
N GLU A 189 5.50 -11.19 -6.03
CA GLU A 189 5.60 -11.13 -7.49
C GLU A 189 7.04 -10.83 -7.96
N ALA A 190 7.72 -9.90 -7.30
CA ALA A 190 9.09 -9.54 -7.65
C ALA A 190 10.09 -10.66 -7.36
N ALA A 191 9.94 -11.33 -6.21
CA ALA A 191 10.84 -12.40 -5.79
C ALA A 191 10.63 -13.69 -6.58
N LEU A 192 9.37 -14.13 -6.72
CA LEU A 192 9.02 -15.44 -7.29
C LEU A 192 8.71 -15.42 -8.79
N ARG A 193 8.69 -14.23 -9.41
CA ARG A 193 8.40 -14.04 -10.85
C ARG A 193 7.07 -14.65 -11.30
N LYS A 194 6.08 -14.63 -10.39
CA LYS A 194 4.70 -15.10 -10.58
C LYS A 194 3.73 -13.97 -10.30
N PHE A 195 2.48 -14.09 -10.74
CA PHE A 195 1.43 -13.11 -10.45
C PHE A 195 0.61 -13.54 -9.25
N TYR A 196 0.33 -12.62 -8.33
CA TYR A 196 -0.43 -12.90 -7.12
C TYR A 196 -1.63 -11.96 -6.99
N ASP A 197 -2.77 -12.45 -6.54
CA ASP A 197 -3.90 -11.61 -6.13
C ASP A 197 -4.12 -11.67 -4.62
N VAL A 198 -4.96 -10.76 -4.15
CA VAL A 198 -5.30 -10.62 -2.75
C VAL A 198 -6.81 -10.63 -2.59
N LYS A 199 -7.29 -11.26 -1.54
CA LYS A 199 -8.69 -11.19 -1.13
C LYS A 199 -8.77 -10.90 0.36
N LEU A 200 -9.49 -9.85 0.72
CA LEU A 200 -9.82 -9.59 2.12
C LEU A 200 -10.93 -10.56 2.53
N THR A 201 -10.69 -11.35 3.57
CA THR A 201 -11.64 -12.36 4.08
C THR A 201 -12.41 -11.83 5.29
N LYS A 202 -11.78 -10.96 6.09
CA LYS A 202 -12.41 -10.27 7.23
C LYS A 202 -11.94 -8.83 7.30
N TYR A 203 -12.86 -7.88 7.24
CA TYR A 203 -12.59 -6.46 7.48
C TYR A 203 -12.91 -6.12 8.94
N ASP A 204 -11.88 -5.91 9.74
CA ASP A 204 -11.98 -5.61 11.18
C ASP A 204 -10.80 -4.73 11.63
N PRO A 205 -10.63 -3.50 11.08
CA PRO A 205 -9.41 -2.73 11.30
C PRO A 205 -9.18 -2.41 12.79
N PRO A 206 -7.94 -2.53 13.30
CA PRO A 206 -6.72 -2.87 12.55
C PRO A 206 -6.46 -4.39 12.39
N ASN A 207 -7.32 -5.25 12.94
CA ASN A 207 -7.17 -6.71 13.01
C ASN A 207 -7.79 -7.47 11.82
N CYS A 208 -7.53 -7.01 10.60
CA CYS A 208 -8.10 -7.61 9.39
C CYS A 208 -7.47 -8.96 9.03
N GLU A 209 -8.20 -9.75 8.24
CA GLU A 209 -7.70 -11.00 7.65
C GLU A 209 -7.86 -10.97 6.14
N GLY A 210 -6.88 -11.52 5.43
CA GLY A 210 -6.95 -11.75 4.00
C GLY A 210 -6.08 -12.91 3.56
N LYS A 211 -6.11 -13.19 2.27
CA LYS A 211 -5.27 -14.21 1.65
C LYS A 211 -4.61 -13.70 0.40
N ILE A 212 -3.43 -14.24 0.12
CA ILE A 212 -2.63 -14.00 -1.08
C ILE A 212 -2.52 -15.33 -1.84
N PHE A 213 -2.79 -15.32 -3.14
CA PHE A 213 -2.85 -16.53 -3.96
C PHE A 213 -2.35 -16.27 -5.38
N GLU A 214 -1.77 -17.29 -6.02
CA GLU A 214 -1.26 -17.20 -7.39
C GLU A 214 -2.41 -17.08 -8.40
N VAL A 215 -2.22 -16.27 -9.45
CA VAL A 215 -3.15 -16.13 -10.57
C VAL A 215 -2.53 -16.75 -11.81
N SER A 216 -3.27 -17.66 -12.44
CA SER A 216 -2.91 -18.33 -13.70
C SER A 216 -3.16 -17.45 -14.91
#